data_AF-A0A1U7CPP0-F1
#
_entry.id   AF-A0A1U7CPP0-F1
#
_cell.length_a   1.000
_cell.length_b   1.000
_cell.length_c   1.000
_cell.angle_alpha   90.00
_cell.angle_beta   90.00
_cell.angle_gamma   90.00
#
_symmetry.space_group_name_H-M   'P 1'
#
loop_
_entity.id
_entity.type
_entity.pdbx_description
1 polymer ?
#
loop_
_entity_poly.entity_id
_entity_poly.type
_entity_poly.pdbx_seq_one_letter_code
_entity_poly.pdbx_strand_id
1 'polypeptide(L)'
;MLSAFDPEDTIAATASPPGAGLRGLVRLSGPAAWRIALGGFKPENPGPPRRSPQVVAGVYRLPGLRPPLPASVALWPGPRTYTGQELAEIHAPGSPPLLALLLGHCLDRGARHAQPGEFTLRAFLSGRIDLTRAEAVLGVIDARNQGQLDAALEQLAGGLSTPITALRDRLLDLLAHLEANLDFVDEADVDPLARAELADELDDGAKTLDLLAGRLGSRDRSAGHPRVVLAGPPNAGKSRLFNALMRGEHAIVSARAGTTRDYLNGLCDCDGLVVELVDTAGVETPDDAVTAQAQKLRADETDRADLVLLCASADLDEPIATIQADDDRLLRVWNKSDLGSPPGDGDWLATSAAAGDGIAALRSAVARAIRGQHREGDLATTTSARCRDSLIQAAAALRDASATILDGGGDELVALDLRLGLDELGKVTGAIVTDDVLDRIFRRFCIGK
;
A
#
# COMPACT_ATOMS: atom_id res chain seq x y z
N MET A 1 18.90 8.48 7.36
CA MET A 1 18.85 8.91 5.95
C MET A 1 18.99 10.42 5.91
N LEU A 2 18.27 11.16 6.76
CA LEU A 2 18.35 12.63 6.85
C LEU A 2 19.69 13.17 7.39
N SER A 3 20.38 12.46 8.29
CA SER A 3 21.72 12.84 8.76
C SER A 3 22.82 12.81 7.68
N ALA A 4 22.54 12.20 6.52
CA ALA A 4 23.42 12.13 5.35
C ALA A 4 22.76 12.75 4.11
N PHE A 5 21.64 13.45 4.26
CA PHE A 5 20.94 14.10 3.17
C PHE A 5 21.66 15.41 2.82
N ASP A 6 22.17 15.48 1.59
CA ASP A 6 22.73 16.70 1.02
C ASP A 6 21.90 17.09 -0.22
N PRO A 7 21.15 18.20 -0.18
CA PRO A 7 20.33 18.63 -1.32
C PRO A 7 21.18 19.03 -2.53
N GLU A 8 22.47 19.34 -2.33
CA GLU A 8 23.39 19.78 -3.39
C GLU A 8 24.17 18.63 -4.03
N ASP A 9 24.07 17.42 -3.50
CA ASP A 9 24.67 16.25 -4.13
C ASP A 9 23.81 15.72 -5.30
N THR A 10 24.43 14.92 -6.17
CA THR A 10 23.73 14.20 -7.23
C THR A 10 23.69 12.72 -6.90
N ILE A 11 22.50 12.16 -6.84
CA ILE A 11 22.30 10.72 -6.61
C ILE A 11 22.08 9.96 -7.90
N ALA A 12 22.48 8.69 -7.92
CA ALA A 12 22.23 7.75 -9.00
C ALA A 12 21.78 6.38 -8.45
N ALA A 13 20.88 5.72 -9.18
CA ALA A 13 20.49 4.33 -8.92
C ALA A 13 19.89 3.67 -10.16
N THR A 14 19.92 2.34 -10.19
CA THR A 14 19.08 1.55 -11.10
C THR A 14 17.62 1.69 -10.68
N ALA A 15 16.75 2.02 -11.62
CA ALA A 15 15.36 2.39 -11.38
C ALA A 15 14.36 1.48 -12.12
N SER A 16 14.87 0.45 -12.80
CA SER A 16 14.08 -0.68 -13.32
C SER A 16 14.14 -1.88 -12.35
N PRO A 17 13.14 -2.77 -12.36
CA PRO A 17 13.19 -4.01 -11.58
C PRO A 17 14.46 -4.83 -11.85
N PRO A 18 14.96 -5.59 -10.86
CA PRO A 18 16.08 -6.48 -11.07
C PRO A 18 15.70 -7.61 -12.04
N GLY A 19 16.63 -8.00 -12.91
CA GLY A 19 16.44 -9.09 -13.86
C GLY A 19 16.81 -8.72 -15.28
N ALA A 20 16.67 -9.68 -16.19
CA ALA A 20 16.85 -9.47 -17.61
C ALA A 20 15.60 -8.84 -18.24
N GLY A 21 15.77 -7.85 -19.10
CA GLY A 21 14.67 -7.19 -19.81
C GLY A 21 15.13 -6.48 -21.07
N LEU A 22 14.18 -6.11 -21.92
CA LEU A 22 14.45 -5.36 -23.15
C LEU A 22 15.16 -4.03 -22.86
N ARG A 23 14.77 -3.38 -21.75
CA ARG A 23 15.35 -2.12 -21.28
C ARG A 23 15.52 -2.15 -19.77
N GLY A 24 16.57 -1.50 -19.31
CA GLY A 24 16.78 -1.12 -17.92
C GLY A 24 17.19 0.34 -17.86
N LEU A 25 17.05 0.94 -16.68
CA LEU A 25 17.30 2.37 -16.54
C LEU A 25 18.13 2.71 -15.30
N VAL A 26 19.08 3.63 -15.48
CA VAL A 26 19.82 4.27 -14.39
C VAL A 26 19.34 5.72 -14.31
N ARG A 27 18.76 6.09 -13.17
CA ARG A 27 18.23 7.43 -12.92
C ARG A 27 19.21 8.25 -12.09
N LEU A 28 19.34 9.53 -12.42
CA LEU A 28 20.12 10.51 -11.70
C LEU A 28 19.28 11.74 -11.34
N SER A 29 19.47 12.29 -10.15
CA SER A 29 18.84 13.54 -9.69
C SER A 29 19.84 14.40 -8.93
N GLY A 30 19.89 15.69 -9.25
CA GLY A 30 20.75 16.68 -8.58
C GLY A 30 21.44 17.63 -9.56
N PRO A 31 22.20 18.63 -9.06
CA PRO A 31 22.75 19.71 -9.88
C PRO A 31 23.79 19.26 -10.91
N ALA A 32 24.35 18.06 -10.79
CA ALA A 32 25.29 17.49 -11.75
C ALA A 32 24.69 16.36 -12.61
N ALA A 33 23.39 16.05 -12.48
CA ALA A 33 22.76 14.90 -13.13
C ALA A 33 23.01 14.86 -14.65
N TRP A 34 22.82 15.99 -15.33
CA TRP A 34 23.04 16.09 -16.78
C TRP A 34 24.50 15.91 -17.16
N ARG A 35 25.41 16.57 -16.45
CA ARG A 35 26.86 16.48 -16.69
C ARG A 35 27.36 15.05 -16.53
N ILE A 36 26.88 14.35 -15.49
CA ILE A 36 27.28 12.96 -15.21
C ILE A 36 26.70 12.02 -16.25
N ALA A 37 25.39 12.12 -16.55
CA ALA A 37 24.74 11.28 -17.54
C ALA A 37 25.39 11.44 -18.93
N LEU A 38 25.69 12.66 -19.37
CA LEU A 38 26.35 12.88 -20.66
C LEU A 38 27.84 12.47 -20.68
N GLY A 39 28.44 12.17 -19.52
CA GLY A 39 29.82 11.75 -19.42
C GLY A 39 30.05 10.42 -20.13
N GLY A 40 30.85 10.40 -21.20
CA GLY A 40 31.15 9.17 -21.95
C GLY A 40 30.03 8.71 -22.90
N PHE A 41 28.93 9.47 -22.98
CA PHE A 41 27.87 9.29 -23.97
C PHE A 41 28.22 10.02 -25.27
N LYS A 42 28.11 9.34 -26.40
CA LYS A 42 28.27 9.92 -27.74
C LYS A 42 26.90 9.92 -28.43
N PRO A 43 26.26 11.09 -28.64
CA PRO A 43 24.99 11.18 -29.33
C PRO A 43 25.15 10.81 -30.81
N GLU A 44 24.10 10.21 -31.40
CA GLU A 44 24.03 9.98 -32.85
C GLU A 44 23.99 11.30 -33.62
N ASN A 45 23.18 12.25 -33.14
CA ASN A 45 23.05 13.60 -33.68
C ASN A 45 23.62 14.62 -32.68
N PRO A 46 24.88 15.06 -32.84
CA PRO A 46 25.51 15.96 -31.89
C PRO A 46 24.88 17.36 -31.93
N GLY A 47 24.55 17.87 -30.75
CA GLY A 47 24.07 19.22 -30.52
C GLY A 47 24.09 19.54 -29.03
N PRO A 48 24.12 20.82 -28.63
CA PRO A 48 24.05 21.19 -27.23
C PRO A 48 22.70 20.75 -26.63
N PRO A 49 22.68 20.24 -25.38
CA PRO A 49 21.43 19.90 -24.73
C PRO A 49 20.57 21.15 -24.58
N ARG A 50 19.30 21.06 -25.01
CA ARG A 50 18.33 22.15 -24.84
C ARG A 50 17.88 22.22 -23.38
N ARG A 51 17.54 23.41 -22.87
CA ARG A 51 16.90 23.57 -21.54
C ARG A 51 15.40 23.23 -21.61
N SER A 52 15.07 22.06 -22.15
CA SER A 52 13.73 21.50 -22.26
C SER A 52 13.81 19.98 -22.12
N PRO A 53 12.72 19.29 -21.72
CA PRO A 53 12.66 17.84 -21.76
C PRO A 53 13.08 17.31 -23.13
N GLN A 54 14.03 16.38 -23.18
CA GLN A 54 14.54 15.81 -24.43
C GLN A 54 15.05 14.38 -24.21
N VAL A 55 15.03 13.59 -25.28
CA VAL A 55 15.64 12.26 -25.34
C VAL A 55 16.66 12.25 -26.46
N VAL A 56 17.87 11.80 -26.16
CA VAL A 56 19.00 11.75 -27.10
C VAL A 56 19.45 10.31 -27.25
N ALA A 57 19.40 9.77 -28.47
CA ALA A 57 19.93 8.44 -28.79
C ALA A 57 21.45 8.51 -29.06
N GLY A 58 22.16 7.45 -28.71
CA GLY A 58 23.62 7.40 -28.82
C GLY A 58 24.23 6.11 -28.30
N VAL A 59 25.53 6.19 -28.00
CA VAL A 59 26.29 5.07 -27.46
C VAL A 59 27.15 5.51 -26.28
N TYR A 60 27.23 4.68 -25.23
CA TYR A 60 28.22 4.84 -24.16
C TYR A 60 29.51 4.12 -24.49
N ARG A 61 30.63 4.79 -24.21
CA ARG A 61 31.94 4.15 -24.11
C ARG A 61 32.27 3.96 -22.64
N LEU A 62 32.03 2.75 -22.14
CA LEU A 62 32.32 2.37 -20.77
C LEU A 62 33.68 1.66 -20.71
N PRO A 63 34.49 1.92 -19.67
CA PRO A 63 35.70 1.13 -19.41
C PRO A 63 35.37 -0.37 -19.34
N GLY A 64 36.16 -1.20 -20.02
CA GLY A 64 35.99 -2.66 -20.00
C GLY A 64 34.88 -3.23 -20.89
N LEU A 65 34.01 -2.40 -21.49
CA LEU A 65 32.94 -2.86 -22.38
C LEU A 65 33.30 -2.67 -23.87
N ARG A 66 33.25 -3.75 -24.65
CA ARG A 66 33.37 -3.72 -26.12
C ARG A 66 32.33 -4.66 -26.74
N PRO A 67 31.54 -4.20 -27.73
CA PRO A 67 31.50 -2.87 -28.37
C PRO A 67 30.86 -1.77 -27.48
N PRO A 68 30.84 -0.48 -27.91
CA PRO A 68 30.09 0.58 -27.23
C PRO A 68 28.62 0.22 -27.01
N LEU A 69 28.06 0.65 -25.89
CA LEU A 69 26.70 0.29 -25.46
C LEU A 69 25.66 1.24 -26.08
N PRO A 70 24.72 0.75 -26.93
CA PRO A 70 23.60 1.56 -27.37
C PRO A 70 22.73 1.99 -26.19
N ALA A 71 22.40 3.28 -26.13
CA ALA A 71 21.57 3.84 -25.07
C ALA A 71 20.84 5.11 -25.54
N SER A 72 19.79 5.45 -24.81
CA SER A 72 19.14 6.75 -24.91
C SER A 72 19.25 7.48 -23.58
N VAL A 73 19.56 8.77 -23.60
CA VAL A 73 19.60 9.62 -22.42
C VAL A 73 18.42 10.56 -22.46
N ALA A 74 17.54 10.45 -21.48
CA ALA A 74 16.45 11.40 -21.27
C ALA A 74 16.88 12.45 -20.23
N LEU A 75 16.66 13.72 -20.54
CA LEU A 75 17.10 14.86 -19.74
C LEU A 75 15.91 15.77 -19.47
N TRP A 76 15.66 16.09 -18.20
CA TRP A 76 14.65 17.05 -17.79
C TRP A 76 15.26 18.17 -16.94
N PRO A 77 15.00 19.45 -17.29
CA PRO A 77 15.47 20.56 -16.49
C PRO A 77 14.60 20.70 -15.23
N GLY A 78 15.22 21.00 -14.09
CA GLY A 78 14.49 21.45 -12.90
C GLY A 78 13.73 22.78 -13.17
N PRO A 79 12.70 23.12 -12.38
CA PRO A 79 12.16 22.37 -11.24
C PRO A 79 11.01 21.41 -11.62
N ARG A 80 10.61 21.34 -12.90
CA ARG A 80 9.46 20.54 -13.36
C ARG A 80 9.80 19.05 -13.57
N THR A 81 10.48 18.45 -12.60
CA THR A 81 10.88 17.02 -12.56
C THR A 81 10.30 16.33 -11.33
N TYR A 82 10.39 15.00 -11.25
CA TYR A 82 9.88 14.24 -10.09
C TYR A 82 10.42 14.75 -8.76
N THR A 83 11.74 14.96 -8.67
CA THR A 83 12.44 15.39 -7.44
C THR A 83 12.50 16.91 -7.25
N GLY A 84 12.00 17.69 -8.20
CA GLY A 84 12.19 19.14 -8.22
C GLY A 84 13.59 19.61 -8.68
N GLN A 85 14.52 18.68 -8.95
CA GLN A 85 15.89 18.98 -9.37
C GLN A 85 16.14 18.65 -10.85
N GLU A 86 17.31 18.98 -11.39
CA GLU A 86 17.70 18.43 -12.71
C GLU A 86 17.70 16.88 -12.65
N LEU A 87 17.06 16.25 -13.63
CA LEU A 87 16.87 14.81 -13.70
C LEU A 87 17.44 14.28 -15.02
N ALA A 88 18.13 13.15 -14.95
CA ALA A 88 18.56 12.41 -16.12
C ALA A 88 18.23 10.92 -15.97
N GLU A 89 17.85 10.26 -17.06
CA GLU A 89 17.67 8.82 -17.11
C GLU A 89 18.46 8.24 -18.29
N ILE A 90 19.22 7.19 -18.01
CA ILE A 90 19.99 6.45 -18.99
C ILE A 90 19.25 5.14 -19.26
N HIS A 91 18.73 5.00 -20.48
CA HIS A 91 17.98 3.84 -20.96
C HIS A 91 18.91 2.96 -21.80
N ALA A 92 19.12 1.71 -21.39
CA ALA A 92 20.01 0.76 -22.05
C ALA A 92 19.38 -0.66 -22.05
N PRO A 93 19.94 -1.66 -22.76
CA PRO A 93 19.53 -3.05 -22.61
C PRO A 93 19.48 -3.47 -21.13
N GLY A 94 18.38 -4.08 -20.71
CA GLY A 94 18.12 -4.45 -19.31
C GLY A 94 18.91 -5.67 -18.88
N SER A 95 20.24 -5.57 -18.84
CA SER A 95 21.13 -6.61 -18.35
C SER A 95 21.74 -6.16 -17.01
N PRO A 96 21.57 -6.91 -15.91
CA PRO A 96 22.12 -6.53 -14.61
C PRO A 96 23.61 -6.12 -14.62
N PRO A 97 24.54 -6.86 -15.26
CA PRO A 97 25.93 -6.41 -15.34
C PRO A 97 26.13 -5.12 -16.15
N LEU A 98 25.33 -4.87 -17.19
CA LEU A 98 25.42 -3.61 -17.95
C LEU A 98 24.91 -2.42 -17.14
N LEU A 99 23.81 -2.58 -16.41
CA LEU A 99 23.26 -1.54 -15.54
C LEU A 99 24.21 -1.25 -14.37
N ALA A 100 24.85 -2.28 -13.81
CA ALA A 100 25.88 -2.12 -12.78
C ALA A 100 27.10 -1.34 -13.29
N LEU A 101 27.57 -1.61 -14.53
CA LEU A 101 28.65 -0.84 -15.17
C LEU A 101 28.25 0.61 -15.42
N LEU A 102 27.03 0.86 -15.90
CA LEU A 102 26.51 2.22 -16.11
C LEU A 102 26.40 2.99 -14.79
N LEU A 103 25.85 2.35 -13.75
CA LEU A 103 25.74 2.94 -12.43
C LEU A 103 27.13 3.26 -11.86
N GLY A 104 28.06 2.30 -11.88
CA GLY A 104 29.45 2.52 -11.44
C GLY A 104 30.12 3.68 -12.18
N HIS A 105 29.92 3.76 -13.51
CA HIS A 105 30.44 4.87 -14.32
C HIS A 105 29.86 6.24 -13.94
N CYS A 106 28.61 6.29 -13.48
CA CYS A 106 28.01 7.50 -12.93
C CYS A 106 28.60 7.85 -11.56
N LEU A 107 28.78 6.85 -10.69
CA LEU A 107 29.37 7.02 -9.35
C LEU A 107 30.80 7.57 -9.44
N ASP A 108 31.63 7.02 -10.32
CA ASP A 108 33.00 7.47 -10.58
C ASP A 108 33.09 8.95 -11.06
N ARG A 109 31.98 9.53 -11.51
CA ARG A 109 31.87 10.92 -12.00
C ARG A 109 31.27 11.89 -10.99
N GLY A 110 31.12 11.44 -9.75
CA GLY A 110 30.67 12.25 -8.62
C GLY A 110 29.19 12.11 -8.30
N ALA A 111 28.50 11.09 -8.82
CA ALA A 111 27.21 10.73 -8.27
C ALA A 111 27.42 9.91 -6.99
N ARG A 112 26.56 10.10 -6.00
CA ARG A 112 26.45 9.19 -4.85
C ARG A 112 25.40 8.13 -5.16
N HIS A 113 25.55 6.94 -4.60
CA HIS A 113 24.48 5.95 -4.65
C HIS A 113 23.26 6.45 -3.88
N ALA A 114 22.08 6.41 -4.51
CA ALA A 114 20.85 6.80 -3.85
C ALA A 114 20.53 5.84 -2.68
N GLN A 115 19.99 6.39 -1.60
CA GLN A 115 19.41 5.62 -0.52
C GLN A 115 18.00 5.11 -0.91
N PRO A 116 17.47 4.08 -0.23
CA PRO A 116 16.08 3.65 -0.39
C PRO A 116 15.10 4.85 -0.32
N GLY A 117 14.21 5.00 -1.31
CA GLY A 117 13.22 6.10 -1.30
C GLY A 117 13.75 7.52 -1.46
N GLU A 118 15.04 7.72 -1.65
CA GLU A 118 15.64 9.06 -1.62
C GLU A 118 15.10 9.99 -2.72
N PHE A 119 14.76 9.45 -3.91
CA PHE A 119 14.11 10.23 -4.97
C PHE A 119 12.73 10.75 -4.55
N THR A 120 11.90 9.90 -3.93
CA THR A 120 10.58 10.31 -3.41
C THR A 120 10.74 11.26 -2.23
N LEU A 121 11.73 11.05 -1.35
CA LEU A 121 12.05 11.98 -0.26
C LEU A 121 12.40 13.38 -0.81
N ARG A 122 13.22 13.46 -1.87
CA ARG A 122 13.53 14.74 -2.54
C ARG A 122 12.29 15.38 -3.16
N ALA A 123 11.40 14.59 -3.75
CA ALA A 123 10.12 15.08 -4.25
C ALA A 123 9.26 15.68 -3.13
N PHE A 124 9.25 15.06 -1.95
CA PHE A 124 8.57 15.58 -0.76
C PHE A 124 9.23 16.88 -0.25
N LEU A 125 10.54 16.87 -0.02
CA LEU A 125 11.28 18.03 0.51
C LEU A 125 11.28 19.24 -0.44
N SER A 126 11.14 19.03 -1.74
CA SER A 126 10.98 20.11 -2.74
C SER A 126 9.54 20.62 -2.83
N GLY A 127 8.60 20.05 -2.09
CA GLY A 127 7.17 20.41 -2.12
C GLY A 127 6.44 19.94 -3.38
N ARG A 128 7.04 19.05 -4.20
CA ARG A 128 6.38 18.49 -5.41
C ARG A 128 5.24 17.56 -5.05
N ILE A 129 5.37 16.87 -3.92
CA ILE A 129 4.37 15.97 -3.35
C ILE A 129 4.31 16.17 -1.83
N ASP A 130 3.15 16.00 -1.22
CA ASP A 130 3.02 15.89 0.23
C ASP A 130 3.32 14.45 0.70
N LEU A 131 3.33 14.24 2.02
CA LEU A 131 3.66 12.94 2.59
C LEU A 131 2.63 11.86 2.21
N THR A 132 1.35 12.21 2.13
CA THR A 132 0.30 11.25 1.75
C THR A 132 0.46 10.80 0.30
N ARG A 133 0.86 11.69 -0.62
CA ARG A 133 1.17 11.32 -2.01
C ARG A 133 2.45 10.51 -2.11
N ALA A 134 3.47 10.81 -1.30
CA ALA A 134 4.67 9.99 -1.22
C ALA A 134 4.33 8.55 -0.81
N GLU A 135 3.52 8.37 0.24
CA GLU A 135 3.02 7.07 0.69
C GLU A 135 2.20 6.35 -0.39
N ALA A 136 1.39 7.09 -1.17
CA ALA A 136 0.62 6.53 -2.28
C ALA A 136 1.50 5.96 -3.41
N VAL A 137 2.67 6.54 -3.68
CA VAL A 137 3.63 5.98 -4.64
C VAL A 137 4.06 4.57 -4.23
N LEU A 138 4.24 4.33 -2.92
CA LEU A 138 4.51 2.98 -2.43
C LEU A 138 3.28 2.08 -2.59
N GLY A 139 2.10 2.58 -2.22
CA GLY A 139 0.85 1.83 -2.37
C GLY A 139 0.56 1.36 -3.80
N VAL A 140 0.85 2.18 -4.82
CA VAL A 140 0.68 1.79 -6.24
C VAL A 140 1.65 0.68 -6.64
N ILE A 141 2.88 0.73 -6.15
CA ILE A 141 3.93 -0.25 -6.50
C ILE A 141 3.68 -1.59 -5.80
N ASP A 142 3.19 -1.56 -4.56
CA ASP A 142 2.97 -2.75 -3.74
C ASP A 142 1.55 -3.34 -3.91
N ALA A 143 0.69 -2.70 -4.70
CA ALA A 143 -0.69 -3.15 -4.91
C ALA A 143 -0.75 -4.57 -5.49
N ARG A 144 -1.46 -5.46 -4.80
CA ARG A 144 -1.65 -6.87 -5.19
C ARG A 144 -3.00 -7.16 -5.82
N ASN A 145 -3.93 -6.20 -5.76
CA ASN A 145 -5.25 -6.31 -6.37
C ASN A 145 -5.78 -4.95 -6.84
N GLN A 146 -6.85 -4.98 -7.64
CA GLN A 146 -7.45 -3.78 -8.24
C GLN A 146 -7.91 -2.76 -7.19
N GLY A 147 -8.50 -3.21 -6.08
CA GLY A 147 -8.96 -2.30 -5.02
C GLY A 147 -7.83 -1.56 -4.33
N GLN A 148 -6.71 -2.23 -4.07
CA GLN A 148 -5.49 -1.60 -3.53
C GLN A 148 -4.90 -0.59 -4.52
N LEU A 149 -4.88 -0.95 -5.81
CA LEU A 149 -4.39 -0.08 -6.87
C LEU A 149 -5.24 1.18 -7.01
N ASP A 150 -6.57 1.03 -7.09
CA ASP A 150 -7.52 2.15 -7.22
C ASP A 150 -7.40 3.10 -6.03
N ALA A 151 -7.35 2.57 -4.80
CA ALA A 151 -7.20 3.37 -3.59
C ALA A 151 -5.87 4.13 -3.56
N ALA A 152 -4.77 3.50 -3.98
CA ALA A 152 -3.47 4.15 -4.05
C ALA A 152 -3.44 5.23 -5.15
N LEU A 153 -4.06 4.99 -6.31
CA LEU A 153 -4.18 5.97 -7.39
C LEU A 153 -5.03 7.18 -6.99
N GLU A 154 -6.16 6.97 -6.30
CA GLU A 154 -6.99 8.07 -5.77
C GLU A 154 -6.21 8.94 -4.77
N GLN A 155 -5.44 8.31 -3.88
CA GLN A 155 -4.57 9.06 -2.95
C GLN A 155 -3.46 9.80 -3.70
N LEU A 156 -2.82 9.17 -4.68
CA LEU A 156 -1.78 9.78 -5.50
C LEU A 156 -2.30 10.99 -6.29
N ALA A 157 -3.56 10.94 -6.75
CA ALA A 157 -4.26 12.05 -7.38
C ALA A 157 -4.63 13.18 -6.39
N GLY A 158 -4.39 13.00 -5.10
CA GLY A 158 -4.67 14.00 -4.06
C GLY A 158 -6.06 13.90 -3.43
N GLY A 159 -6.73 12.74 -3.53
CA GLY A 159 -8.07 12.52 -2.95
C GLY A 159 -8.14 12.69 -1.42
N LEU A 160 -7.00 12.63 -0.72
CA LEU A 160 -6.89 12.95 0.71
C LEU A 160 -6.28 14.33 0.95
N SER A 161 -5.19 14.69 0.27
CA SER A 161 -4.49 15.95 0.51
C SER A 161 -5.33 17.18 0.24
N THR A 162 -6.12 17.16 -0.85
CA THR A 162 -6.90 18.32 -1.29
C THR A 162 -7.95 18.74 -0.26
N PRO A 163 -8.85 17.85 0.22
CA PRO A 163 -9.83 18.23 1.24
C PRO A 163 -9.17 18.60 2.59
N ILE A 164 -8.07 17.94 2.96
CA ILE A 164 -7.34 18.26 4.20
C ILE A 164 -6.71 19.65 4.13
N THR A 165 -6.09 20.00 3.00
CA THR A 165 -5.47 21.32 2.80
C THR A 165 -6.53 22.41 2.79
N ALA A 166 -7.65 22.19 2.07
CA ALA A 166 -8.74 23.16 2.04
C ALA A 166 -9.35 23.42 3.42
N LEU A 167 -9.52 22.37 4.24
CA LEU A 167 -9.97 22.53 5.62
C LEU A 167 -8.93 23.26 6.48
N ARG A 168 -7.65 22.88 6.35
CA ARG A 168 -6.56 23.53 7.08
C ARG A 168 -6.49 25.04 6.79
N ASP A 169 -6.61 25.44 5.53
CA ASP A 169 -6.57 26.85 5.14
C ASP A 169 -7.72 27.63 5.80
N ARG A 170 -8.94 27.07 5.80
CA ARG A 170 -10.08 27.67 6.52
C ARG A 170 -9.84 27.78 8.02
N LEU A 171 -9.32 26.73 8.66
CA LEU A 171 -9.03 26.75 10.09
C LEU A 171 -7.93 27.76 10.45
N LEU A 172 -6.95 27.97 9.56
CA LEU A 172 -5.94 29.01 9.73
C LEU A 172 -6.55 30.41 9.62
N ASP A 173 -7.44 30.64 8.66
CA ASP A 173 -8.16 31.89 8.52
C ASP A 173 -9.02 32.16 9.78
N LEU A 174 -9.75 31.16 10.28
CA LEU A 174 -10.54 31.27 11.52
C LEU A 174 -9.66 31.58 12.74
N LEU A 175 -8.54 30.86 12.90
CA LEU A 175 -7.61 31.08 13.99
C LEU A 175 -7.03 32.51 13.94
N ALA A 176 -6.68 33.02 12.75
CA ALA A 176 -6.17 34.38 12.59
C ALA A 176 -7.21 35.44 12.99
N HIS A 177 -8.50 35.23 12.69
CA HIS A 177 -9.57 36.13 13.13
C HIS A 177 -9.76 36.11 14.65
N LEU A 178 -9.75 34.91 15.26
CA LEU A 178 -9.84 34.76 16.72
C LEU A 178 -8.66 35.43 17.43
N GLU A 179 -7.43 35.20 16.95
CA GLU A 179 -6.23 35.81 17.52
C GLU A 179 -6.23 37.33 17.37
N ALA A 180 -6.70 37.87 16.24
CA ALA A 180 -6.86 39.31 16.07
C ALA A 180 -7.84 39.88 17.10
N ASN A 181 -8.96 39.21 17.38
CA ASN A 181 -9.94 39.68 18.38
C ASN A 181 -9.41 39.61 19.81
N LEU A 182 -8.50 38.68 20.12
CA LEU A 182 -7.85 38.60 21.44
C LEU A 182 -6.92 39.78 21.71
N ASP A 183 -6.28 40.33 20.68
CA ASP A 183 -5.35 41.47 20.82
C ASP A 183 -6.08 42.83 20.98
N PHE A 184 -7.35 42.92 20.59
CA PHE A 184 -8.18 44.12 20.70
C PHE A 184 -9.28 43.93 21.76
N VAL A 185 -8.88 43.87 23.04
CA VAL A 185 -9.79 43.82 24.18
C VAL A 185 -10.41 45.20 24.41
N ASP A 186 -11.43 45.55 23.64
CA ASP A 186 -12.42 46.58 23.97
C ASP A 186 -13.60 46.43 22.98
N GLU A 187 -14.50 45.47 23.22
CA GLU A 187 -15.96 45.63 23.06
C GLU A 187 -16.70 44.30 23.29
N ALA A 188 -17.45 44.28 24.39
CA ALA A 188 -18.48 43.30 24.67
C ALA A 188 -19.64 43.49 23.67
N ASP A 189 -19.64 42.75 22.56
CA ASP A 189 -20.82 42.42 21.75
C ASP A 189 -20.40 41.47 20.60
N VAL A 190 -19.93 40.26 20.94
CA VAL A 190 -19.82 39.21 19.93
C VAL A 190 -21.23 38.69 19.67
N ASP A 191 -21.74 38.85 18.45
CA ASP A 191 -23.05 38.39 18.03
C ASP A 191 -23.21 36.88 18.33
N PRO A 192 -24.18 36.47 19.17
CA PRO A 192 -24.43 35.06 19.46
C PRO A 192 -24.71 34.24 18.20
N LEU A 193 -25.27 34.86 17.15
CA LEU A 193 -25.50 34.21 15.87
C LEU A 193 -24.18 33.88 15.17
N ALA A 194 -23.22 34.81 15.17
CA ALA A 194 -21.89 34.59 14.61
C ALA A 194 -21.11 33.49 15.37
N ARG A 195 -21.29 33.39 16.70
CA ARG A 195 -20.71 32.27 17.48
C ARG A 195 -21.34 30.92 17.10
N ALA A 196 -22.66 30.86 16.93
CA ALA A 196 -23.34 29.64 16.51
C ALA A 196 -22.89 29.21 15.11
N GLU A 197 -22.77 30.15 14.16
CA GLU A 197 -22.26 29.89 12.81
C GLU A 197 -20.82 29.35 12.83
N LEU A 198 -19.95 29.89 13.70
CA LEU A 198 -18.59 29.38 13.87
C LEU A 198 -18.59 27.95 14.43
N ALA A 199 -19.43 27.66 15.43
CA ALA A 199 -19.54 26.32 16.00
C ALA A 199 -20.02 25.29 14.96
N ASP A 200 -20.98 25.66 14.11
CA ASP A 200 -21.47 24.83 13.00
C ASP A 200 -20.38 24.58 11.96
N GLU A 201 -19.58 25.60 11.60
CA GLU A 201 -18.47 25.44 10.66
C GLU A 201 -17.41 24.44 11.17
N LEU A 202 -17.10 24.48 12.48
CA LEU A 202 -16.16 23.54 13.10
C LEU A 202 -16.71 22.11 13.15
N ASP A 203 -17.99 21.93 13.45
CA ASP A 203 -18.64 20.61 13.46
C ASP A 203 -18.70 20.02 12.05
N ASP A 204 -18.96 20.83 11.02
CA ASP A 204 -18.90 20.40 9.62
C ASP A 204 -17.47 20.04 9.17
N GLY A 205 -16.47 20.76 9.67
CA GLY A 205 -15.07 20.39 9.56
C GLY A 205 -14.79 19.01 10.18
N ALA A 206 -15.28 18.77 11.40
CA ALA A 206 -15.13 17.49 12.10
C ALA A 206 -15.80 16.33 11.35
N LYS A 207 -17.03 16.51 10.85
CA LYS A 207 -17.73 15.51 10.01
C LYS A 207 -16.94 15.18 8.74
N THR A 208 -16.35 16.20 8.11
CA THR A 208 -15.50 16.01 6.93
C THR A 208 -14.29 15.14 7.26
N LEU A 209 -13.64 15.39 8.40
CA LEU A 209 -12.51 14.59 8.87
C LEU A 209 -12.93 13.16 9.24
N ASP A 210 -14.07 12.97 9.89
CA ASP A 210 -14.63 11.65 10.21
C ASP A 210 -14.93 10.84 8.94
N LEU A 211 -15.44 11.47 7.88
CA LEU A 211 -15.64 10.83 6.58
C LEU A 211 -14.31 10.40 5.94
N LEU A 212 -13.28 11.25 5.99
CA LEU A 212 -11.95 10.93 5.47
C LEU A 212 -11.27 9.82 6.29
N ALA A 213 -11.35 9.90 7.62
CA ALA A 213 -10.87 8.87 8.52
C ALA A 213 -11.63 7.56 8.33
N GLY A 214 -12.93 7.60 8.05
CA GLY A 214 -13.76 6.46 7.70
C GLY A 214 -13.34 5.80 6.39
N ARG A 215 -12.96 6.59 5.38
CA ARG A 215 -12.36 6.08 4.12
C ARG A 215 -11.03 5.37 4.39
N LEU A 216 -10.20 5.90 5.29
CA LEU A 216 -8.97 5.23 5.75
C LEU A 216 -9.26 4.00 6.62
N GLY A 217 -10.34 4.01 7.40
CA GLY A 217 -10.82 2.88 8.19
C GLY A 217 -11.43 1.78 7.33
N SER A 218 -12.01 2.10 6.17
CA SER A 218 -12.37 1.11 5.14
C SER A 218 -11.15 0.59 4.36
N ARG A 219 -9.99 1.26 4.42
CA ARG A 219 -8.71 0.69 3.98
C ARG A 219 -8.14 -0.30 5.00
N ASP A 220 -8.55 -0.16 6.26
CA ASP A 220 -8.40 -1.20 7.29
C ASP A 220 -9.42 -2.32 7.10
N ARG A 221 -10.46 -2.17 6.25
CA ARG A 221 -11.43 -3.21 5.88
C ARG A 221 -10.97 -4.13 4.74
N SER A 222 -9.66 -4.40 4.73
CA SER A 222 -9.26 -5.82 4.71
C SER A 222 -9.39 -6.48 6.09
N ALA A 223 -10.09 -5.84 7.06
CA ALA A 223 -10.62 -6.37 8.32
C ALA A 223 -11.75 -7.40 8.09
N GLY A 224 -11.56 -8.27 7.10
CA GLY A 224 -11.87 -9.67 7.28
C GLY A 224 -10.68 -10.32 7.97
N HIS A 225 -10.94 -11.38 8.71
CA HIS A 225 -9.89 -12.33 9.02
C HIS A 225 -9.31 -12.88 7.69
N PRO A 226 -8.00 -13.17 7.56
CA PRO A 226 -7.43 -13.67 6.31
C PRO A 226 -8.30 -14.78 5.72
N ARG A 227 -8.61 -14.67 4.44
CA ARG A 227 -9.64 -15.48 3.81
C ARG A 227 -9.06 -16.76 3.26
N VAL A 228 -9.48 -17.88 3.85
CA VAL A 228 -9.03 -19.22 3.49
C VAL A 228 -10.16 -19.94 2.76
N VAL A 229 -9.93 -20.29 1.49
CA VAL A 229 -10.95 -20.92 0.64
C VAL A 229 -10.66 -22.41 0.47
N LEU A 230 -11.66 -23.25 0.76
CA LEU A 230 -11.60 -24.70 0.52
C LEU A 230 -12.01 -25.00 -0.92
N ALA A 231 -11.05 -25.46 -1.74
CA ALA A 231 -11.26 -25.80 -3.14
C ALA A 231 -10.97 -27.29 -3.40
N GLY A 232 -11.52 -27.85 -4.48
CA GLY A 232 -11.32 -29.26 -4.86
C GLY A 232 -12.61 -29.95 -5.34
N PRO A 233 -12.51 -31.20 -5.83
CA PRO A 233 -13.63 -31.91 -6.44
C PRO A 233 -14.80 -32.14 -5.46
N PRO A 234 -16.02 -32.41 -5.97
CA PRO A 234 -17.13 -32.89 -5.16
C PRO A 234 -16.70 -34.08 -4.30
N ASN A 235 -17.30 -34.24 -3.12
CA ASN A 235 -16.99 -35.34 -2.19
C ASN A 235 -15.56 -35.43 -1.64
N ALA A 236 -14.65 -34.49 -1.93
CA ALA A 236 -13.31 -34.39 -1.31
C ALA A 236 -13.35 -34.09 0.21
N GLY A 237 -14.54 -33.95 0.78
CA GLY A 237 -14.76 -33.73 2.21
C GLY A 237 -14.55 -32.28 2.68
N LYS A 238 -14.62 -31.29 1.78
CA LYS A 238 -14.46 -29.85 2.08
C LYS A 238 -15.38 -29.37 3.20
N SER A 239 -16.69 -29.63 3.14
CA SER A 239 -17.64 -29.24 4.20
C SER A 239 -17.40 -29.95 5.52
N ARG A 240 -16.87 -31.18 5.50
CA ARG A 240 -16.46 -31.89 6.72
C ARG A 240 -15.20 -31.26 7.31
N LEU A 241 -14.23 -30.90 6.47
CA LEU A 241 -13.02 -30.21 6.88
C LEU A 241 -13.31 -28.79 7.42
N PHE A 242 -14.23 -28.06 6.78
CA PHE A 242 -14.78 -26.79 7.28
C PHE A 242 -15.31 -26.95 8.70
N ASN A 243 -16.21 -27.92 8.92
CA ASN A 243 -16.77 -28.18 10.24
C ASN A 243 -15.71 -28.61 11.26
N ALA A 244 -14.73 -29.42 10.87
CA ALA A 244 -13.63 -29.81 11.75
C ALA A 244 -12.75 -28.62 12.17
N LEU A 245 -12.47 -27.71 11.23
CA LEU A 245 -11.74 -26.45 11.49
C LEU A 245 -12.57 -25.46 12.33
N MET A 246 -13.89 -25.49 12.24
CA MET A 246 -14.78 -24.67 13.05
C MET A 246 -15.06 -25.23 14.46
N ARG A 247 -14.78 -26.51 14.73
CA ARG A 247 -15.10 -27.19 16.01
C ARG A 247 -13.94 -27.27 17.02
N GLY A 248 -12.75 -26.76 16.67
CA GLY A 248 -11.61 -26.73 17.60
C GLY A 248 -11.84 -25.77 18.78
N GLU A 249 -11.06 -25.95 19.87
CA GLU A 249 -11.21 -25.24 21.17
C GLU A 249 -11.18 -23.70 21.12
N HIS A 250 -10.92 -23.09 19.95
CA HIS A 250 -10.69 -21.65 19.77
C HIS A 250 -11.55 -21.05 18.63
N ALA A 251 -12.74 -21.59 18.35
CA ALA A 251 -13.64 -21.00 17.36
C ALA A 251 -14.46 -19.83 17.93
N ILE A 252 -14.26 -18.61 17.41
CA ILE A 252 -15.10 -17.46 17.73
C ILE A 252 -16.33 -17.49 16.81
N VAL A 253 -17.42 -18.04 17.30
CA VAL A 253 -18.66 -18.18 16.50
C VAL A 253 -19.41 -16.86 16.49
N SER A 254 -19.33 -16.09 15.40
CA SER A 254 -20.32 -15.04 15.09
C SER A 254 -21.31 -15.57 14.06
N ALA A 255 -22.49 -16.00 14.49
CA ALA A 255 -23.56 -16.38 13.58
C ALA A 255 -24.25 -15.12 13.05
N ARG A 256 -23.86 -14.65 11.86
CA ARG A 256 -24.66 -13.69 11.09
C ARG A 256 -25.23 -14.40 9.87
N ALA A 257 -26.36 -15.07 10.06
CA ALA A 257 -27.17 -15.57 8.96
C ALA A 257 -27.78 -14.37 8.23
N GLY A 258 -27.30 -14.10 7.02
CA GLY A 258 -27.68 -12.93 6.21
C GLY A 258 -27.61 -13.20 4.72
N THR A 259 -28.65 -13.85 4.19
CA THR A 259 -29.25 -13.61 2.86
C THR A 259 -28.30 -13.38 1.66
N THR A 260 -27.73 -14.46 1.14
CA THR A 260 -27.66 -14.84 -0.30
C THR A 260 -27.13 -16.28 -0.34
N ARG A 261 -27.68 -17.13 -1.20
CA ARG A 261 -27.86 -18.57 -0.92
C ARG A 261 -26.70 -19.49 -1.33
N ASP A 262 -25.44 -19.04 -1.35
CA ASP A 262 -24.42 -19.71 -2.21
C ASP A 262 -23.03 -20.09 -1.60
N TYR A 263 -22.75 -19.95 -0.29
CA TYR A 263 -21.53 -20.53 0.34
C TYR A 263 -21.63 -20.55 1.88
N LEU A 264 -20.87 -21.44 2.54
CA LEU A 264 -20.70 -21.43 4.01
C LEU A 264 -19.43 -20.65 4.37
N ASN A 265 -19.53 -19.72 5.32
CA ASN A 265 -18.37 -19.03 5.88
C ASN A 265 -18.39 -19.00 7.42
N GLY A 266 -17.23 -18.84 8.03
CA GLY A 266 -17.09 -18.80 9.48
C GLY A 266 -15.69 -18.39 9.93
N LEU A 267 -15.57 -17.90 11.16
CA LEU A 267 -14.29 -17.50 11.74
C LEU A 267 -13.69 -18.63 12.57
N CYS A 268 -12.42 -18.95 12.35
CA CYS A 268 -11.71 -19.95 13.14
C CYS A 268 -10.30 -19.47 13.52
N ASP A 269 -9.82 -19.86 14.71
CA ASP A 269 -8.45 -19.62 15.13
C ASP A 269 -7.51 -20.71 14.58
N CYS A 270 -6.44 -20.28 13.95
CA CYS A 270 -5.32 -21.08 13.50
C CYS A 270 -4.05 -20.62 14.23
N ASP A 271 -3.71 -21.26 15.35
CA ASP A 271 -2.51 -20.95 16.16
C ASP A 271 -2.38 -19.45 16.52
N GLY A 272 -3.46 -18.85 17.02
CA GLY A 272 -3.55 -17.44 17.40
C GLY A 272 -3.72 -16.47 16.23
N LEU A 273 -3.92 -16.98 15.00
CA LEU A 273 -4.35 -16.20 13.84
C LEU A 273 -5.81 -16.55 13.54
N VAL A 274 -6.73 -15.62 13.76
CA VAL A 274 -8.13 -15.83 13.38
C VAL A 274 -8.27 -15.61 11.88
N VAL A 275 -8.87 -16.56 11.16
CA VAL A 275 -9.05 -16.58 9.69
C VAL A 275 -10.55 -16.71 9.33
N GLU A 276 -10.97 -16.14 8.19
CA GLU A 276 -12.30 -16.38 7.63
C GLU A 276 -12.22 -17.58 6.70
N LEU A 277 -12.82 -18.70 7.11
CA LEU A 277 -12.90 -19.92 6.32
C LEU A 277 -14.13 -19.87 5.42
N VAL A 278 -13.98 -20.25 4.15
CA VAL A 278 -15.08 -20.31 3.17
C VAL A 278 -15.10 -21.66 2.47
N ASP A 279 -16.27 -22.31 2.48
CA ASP A 279 -16.53 -23.55 1.73
C ASP A 279 -17.32 -23.26 0.46
N THR A 280 -16.70 -23.49 -0.70
CA THR A 280 -17.28 -23.23 -2.02
C THR A 280 -18.25 -24.33 -2.48
N ALA A 281 -18.50 -25.36 -1.66
CA ALA A 281 -19.34 -26.51 -2.00
C ALA A 281 -20.85 -26.28 -1.80
N GLY A 282 -21.29 -25.12 -1.30
CA GLY A 282 -22.68 -24.86 -0.93
C GLY A 282 -23.69 -24.77 -2.08
N VAL A 283 -23.26 -24.75 -3.34
CA VAL A 283 -24.15 -24.72 -4.51
C VAL A 283 -24.26 -26.12 -5.12
N GLU A 284 -25.01 -26.98 -4.44
CA GLU A 284 -25.67 -28.14 -5.06
C GLU A 284 -27.16 -27.81 -5.15
N THR A 285 -27.60 -27.24 -6.29
CA THR A 285 -28.99 -27.38 -6.66
C THR A 285 -29.22 -28.84 -7.03
N PRO A 286 -30.24 -29.51 -6.47
CA PRO A 286 -30.63 -30.85 -6.89
C PRO A 286 -31.36 -30.72 -8.23
N ASP A 287 -30.59 -30.54 -9.31
CA ASP A 287 -30.95 -30.83 -10.70
C ASP A 287 -29.71 -30.60 -11.59
N ASP A 288 -29.49 -31.54 -12.50
CA ASP A 288 -28.27 -31.79 -13.29
C ASP A 288 -27.85 -30.67 -14.27
N ALA A 289 -27.54 -29.48 -13.78
CA ALA A 289 -26.90 -28.43 -14.58
C ALA A 289 -25.92 -27.60 -13.74
N VAL A 290 -24.64 -27.97 -13.76
CA VAL A 290 -23.56 -27.06 -13.38
C VAL A 290 -23.56 -25.90 -14.39
N THR A 291 -24.22 -24.80 -14.04
CA THR A 291 -24.27 -23.59 -14.86
C THR A 291 -22.91 -22.89 -14.86
N ALA A 292 -22.54 -22.27 -15.98
CA ALA A 292 -21.32 -21.45 -16.09
C ALA A 292 -21.21 -20.38 -14.99
N GLN A 293 -22.36 -19.91 -14.47
CA GLN A 293 -22.45 -18.98 -13.35
C GLN A 293 -21.89 -19.56 -12.03
N ALA A 294 -22.15 -20.84 -11.73
CA ALA A 294 -21.64 -21.50 -10.53
C ALA A 294 -20.12 -21.74 -10.62
N GLN A 295 -19.62 -22.05 -11.83
CA GLN A 295 -18.18 -22.14 -12.08
C GLN A 295 -17.49 -20.78 -11.94
N LYS A 296 -18.10 -19.72 -12.48
CA LYS A 296 -17.60 -18.35 -12.35
C LYS A 296 -17.56 -17.88 -10.90
N LEU A 297 -18.61 -18.12 -10.12
CA LEU A 297 -18.63 -17.80 -8.69
C LEU A 297 -17.50 -18.53 -7.92
N ARG A 298 -17.26 -19.81 -8.21
CA ARG A 298 -16.14 -20.56 -7.58
C ARG A 298 -14.77 -20.00 -7.96
N ALA A 299 -14.61 -19.56 -9.21
CA ALA A 299 -13.39 -18.90 -9.66
C ALA A 299 -13.21 -17.53 -8.97
N ASP A 300 -14.26 -16.71 -8.93
CA ASP A 300 -14.27 -15.40 -8.28
C ASP A 300 -13.92 -15.51 -6.78
N GLU A 301 -14.36 -16.56 -6.09
CA GLU A 301 -14.01 -16.79 -4.68
C GLU A 301 -12.57 -17.27 -4.47
N THR A 302 -12.05 -18.09 -5.39
CA THR A 302 -10.66 -18.55 -5.37
C THR A 302 -9.70 -17.38 -5.63
N ASP A 303 -10.04 -16.49 -6.56
CA ASP A 303 -9.25 -15.29 -6.88
C ASP A 303 -9.10 -14.35 -5.67
N ARG A 304 -10.14 -14.27 -4.84
CA ARG A 304 -10.22 -13.43 -3.63
C ARG A 304 -9.61 -14.06 -2.37
N ALA A 305 -9.09 -15.29 -2.44
CA ALA A 305 -8.57 -16.01 -1.28
C ALA A 305 -7.14 -15.57 -0.92
N ASP A 306 -6.85 -15.27 0.34
CA ASP A 306 -5.45 -15.08 0.77
C ASP A 306 -4.67 -16.40 0.72
N LEU A 307 -5.36 -17.52 1.01
CA LEU A 307 -4.85 -18.87 0.90
C LEU A 307 -5.91 -19.83 0.35
N VAL A 308 -5.52 -20.67 -0.61
CA VAL A 308 -6.37 -21.73 -1.17
C VAL A 308 -5.96 -23.08 -0.60
N LEU A 309 -6.90 -23.77 0.04
CA LEU A 309 -6.77 -25.16 0.49
C LEU A 309 -7.28 -26.09 -0.60
N LEU A 310 -6.37 -26.68 -1.37
CA LEU A 310 -6.72 -27.63 -2.42
C LEU A 310 -6.88 -29.03 -1.84
N CYS A 311 -8.14 -29.41 -1.61
CA CYS A 311 -8.53 -30.69 -1.03
C CYS A 311 -8.64 -31.78 -2.10
N ALA A 312 -7.98 -32.91 -1.85
CA ALA A 312 -8.16 -34.18 -2.57
C ALA A 312 -8.41 -35.31 -1.58
N SER A 313 -8.89 -36.48 -2.03
CA SER A 313 -9.06 -37.65 -1.16
C SER A 313 -8.81 -38.96 -1.89
N ALA A 314 -8.45 -40.00 -1.14
CA ALA A 314 -8.03 -41.30 -1.67
C ALA A 314 -9.12 -42.10 -2.41
N ASP A 315 -10.38 -41.75 -2.20
CA ASP A 315 -11.55 -42.40 -2.78
C ASP A 315 -12.08 -41.68 -4.03
N LEU A 316 -11.34 -40.71 -4.56
CA LEU A 316 -11.68 -39.98 -5.77
C LEU A 316 -10.63 -40.26 -6.86
N ASP A 317 -11.08 -40.83 -7.97
CA ASP A 317 -10.29 -41.01 -9.20
C ASP A 317 -10.31 -39.75 -10.10
N GLU A 318 -10.92 -38.65 -9.63
CA GLU A 318 -10.97 -37.41 -10.39
C GLU A 318 -9.59 -36.74 -10.42
N PRO A 319 -9.13 -36.25 -11.60
CA PRO A 319 -7.91 -35.47 -11.67
C PRO A 319 -8.06 -34.28 -10.72
N ILE A 320 -7.12 -34.12 -9.78
CA ILE A 320 -7.02 -32.92 -8.95
C ILE A 320 -7.03 -31.76 -9.94
N ALA A 321 -8.14 -31.03 -9.98
CA ALA A 321 -8.34 -29.99 -10.98
C ALA A 321 -7.09 -29.11 -10.99
N THR A 322 -6.62 -28.76 -12.19
CA THR A 322 -5.52 -27.83 -12.40
C THR A 322 -5.98 -26.44 -11.93
N ILE A 323 -6.16 -26.26 -10.62
CA ILE A 323 -6.46 -24.97 -10.03
C ILE A 323 -5.19 -24.14 -10.24
N GLN A 324 -5.25 -23.22 -11.19
CA GLN A 324 -4.19 -22.25 -11.45
C GLN A 324 -4.24 -21.20 -10.33
N ALA A 325 -3.75 -21.56 -9.15
CA ALA A 325 -3.33 -20.58 -8.14
C ALA A 325 -1.81 -20.44 -8.23
N ASP A 326 -1.28 -19.24 -7.94
CA ASP A 326 0.16 -19.09 -7.73
C ASP A 326 0.61 -20.07 -6.64
N ASP A 327 1.74 -20.76 -6.87
CA ASP A 327 2.25 -21.81 -5.98
C ASP A 327 2.40 -21.30 -4.52
N ASP A 328 2.69 -20.01 -4.37
CA ASP A 328 2.86 -19.32 -3.08
C ASP A 328 1.55 -19.11 -2.29
N ARG A 329 0.37 -19.28 -2.91
CA ARG A 329 -0.97 -19.15 -2.30
C ARG A 329 -1.71 -20.48 -2.18
N LEU A 330 -1.04 -21.60 -2.49
CA LEU A 330 -1.64 -22.92 -2.55
C LEU A 330 -1.14 -23.82 -1.43
N LEU A 331 -2.05 -24.35 -0.61
CA LEU A 331 -1.75 -25.42 0.34
C LEU A 331 -2.52 -26.69 -0.07
N ARG A 332 -1.79 -27.75 -0.37
CA ARG A 332 -2.37 -29.04 -0.79
C ARG A 332 -2.76 -29.87 0.42
N VAL A 333 -4.03 -30.25 0.48
CA VAL A 333 -4.61 -31.01 1.59
C VAL A 333 -5.12 -32.35 1.09
N TRP A 334 -4.57 -33.43 1.63
CA TRP A 334 -5.02 -34.78 1.37
C TRP A 334 -5.98 -35.22 2.49
N ASN A 335 -7.27 -35.17 2.22
CA ASN A 335 -8.32 -35.51 3.17
C ASN A 335 -8.70 -37.01 3.08
N LYS A 336 -9.37 -37.52 4.11
CA LYS A 336 -9.68 -38.96 4.29
C LYS A 336 -8.43 -39.83 4.28
N SER A 337 -7.37 -39.38 4.94
CA SER A 337 -6.10 -40.12 5.04
C SER A 337 -6.23 -41.49 5.72
N ASP A 338 -7.33 -41.72 6.44
CA ASP A 338 -7.73 -43.03 6.97
C ASP A 338 -8.03 -44.07 5.88
N LEU A 339 -8.39 -43.63 4.67
CA LEU A 339 -8.70 -44.51 3.54
C LEU A 339 -7.50 -44.75 2.61
N GLY A 340 -6.46 -43.92 2.69
CA GLY A 340 -5.29 -44.04 1.83
C GLY A 340 -4.32 -42.87 1.95
N SER A 341 -3.06 -43.13 1.61
CA SER A 341 -1.98 -42.12 1.60
C SER A 341 -2.01 -41.27 0.32
N PRO A 342 -1.47 -40.04 0.36
CA PRO A 342 -1.36 -39.18 -0.82
C PRO A 342 -0.47 -39.79 -1.91
N PRO A 343 -0.74 -39.50 -3.20
CA PRO A 343 0.08 -39.97 -4.31
C PRO A 343 1.35 -39.12 -4.48
N GLY A 344 2.51 -39.80 -4.54
CA GLY A 344 3.80 -39.24 -4.98
C GLY A 344 4.55 -38.37 -3.95
N ASP A 345 5.68 -37.79 -4.38
CA ASP A 345 6.60 -36.94 -3.59
C ASP A 345 6.11 -35.48 -3.44
N GLY A 346 4.82 -35.22 -3.60
CA GLY A 346 4.26 -33.87 -3.44
C GLY A 346 4.14 -33.48 -1.96
N ASP A 347 4.32 -32.19 -1.65
CA ASP A 347 4.12 -31.63 -0.31
C ASP A 347 2.62 -31.59 0.05
N TRP A 348 2.08 -32.75 0.41
CA TRP A 348 0.69 -32.92 0.83
C TRP A 348 0.55 -32.91 2.34
N LEU A 349 -0.39 -32.12 2.84
CA LEU A 349 -0.79 -32.21 4.24
C LEU A 349 -1.94 -33.21 4.40
N ALA A 350 -1.65 -34.37 5.02
CA ALA A 350 -2.64 -35.40 5.26
C ALA A 350 -3.57 -35.07 6.45
N THR A 351 -4.88 -35.25 6.26
CA THR A 351 -5.92 -35.02 7.26
C THR A 351 -7.02 -36.08 7.20
N SER A 352 -7.62 -36.39 8.34
CA SER A 352 -8.91 -37.09 8.40
C SER A 352 -9.91 -36.22 9.16
N ALA A 353 -10.75 -35.49 8.42
CA ALA A 353 -11.76 -34.63 9.04
C ALA A 353 -12.78 -35.41 9.90
N ALA A 354 -12.95 -36.72 9.66
CA ALA A 354 -13.85 -37.57 10.44
C ALA A 354 -13.22 -38.03 11.76
N ALA A 355 -11.94 -38.43 11.75
CA ALA A 355 -11.22 -38.85 12.94
C ALA A 355 -10.65 -37.67 13.75
N GLY A 356 -10.49 -36.51 13.13
CA GLY A 356 -9.83 -35.32 13.71
C GLY A 356 -8.31 -35.30 13.50
N ASP A 357 -7.74 -36.32 12.85
CA ASP A 357 -6.31 -36.44 12.61
C ASP A 357 -5.81 -35.37 11.63
N GLY A 358 -4.64 -34.79 11.92
CA GLY A 358 -3.98 -33.80 11.06
C GLY A 358 -4.59 -32.39 11.09
N ILE A 359 -5.73 -32.17 11.77
CA ILE A 359 -6.40 -30.86 11.82
C ILE A 359 -5.56 -29.80 12.54
N ALA A 360 -4.85 -30.16 13.62
CA ALA A 360 -3.94 -29.24 14.30
C ALA A 360 -2.76 -28.84 13.40
N ALA A 361 -2.16 -29.80 12.69
CA ALA A 361 -1.09 -29.53 11.73
C ALA A 361 -1.56 -28.63 10.59
N LEU A 362 -2.81 -28.78 10.14
CA LEU A 362 -3.43 -27.91 9.15
C LEU A 362 -3.60 -26.48 9.66
N ARG A 363 -4.05 -26.28 10.90
CA ARG A 363 -4.08 -24.93 11.51
C ARG A 363 -2.70 -24.27 11.52
N SER A 364 -1.68 -25.00 11.96
CA SER A 364 -0.30 -24.50 11.97
C SER A 364 0.23 -24.18 10.57
N ALA A 365 -0.10 -25.01 9.58
CA ALA A 365 0.31 -24.80 8.19
C ALA A 365 -0.38 -23.57 7.57
N VAL A 366 -1.68 -23.39 7.81
CA VAL A 366 -2.45 -22.19 7.42
C VAL A 366 -1.85 -20.94 8.03
N ALA A 367 -1.63 -20.94 9.36
CA ALA A 367 -1.05 -19.82 10.06
C ALA A 367 0.36 -19.48 9.54
N ARG A 368 1.18 -20.50 9.24
CA ARG A 368 2.54 -20.32 8.71
C ARG A 368 2.54 -19.77 7.29
N ALA A 369 1.69 -20.29 6.40
CA ALA A 369 1.59 -19.82 5.03
C ALA A 369 1.17 -18.34 5.00
N ILE A 370 0.12 -18.00 5.75
CA ILE A 370 -0.40 -16.64 5.84
C ILE A 370 0.59 -15.68 6.51
N ARG A 371 1.22 -16.07 7.64
CA ARG A 371 2.28 -15.25 8.28
C ARG A 371 3.54 -15.13 7.42
N GLY A 372 3.86 -16.15 6.62
CA GLY A 372 4.95 -16.14 5.65
C GLY A 372 4.71 -15.11 4.54
N GLN A 373 3.47 -15.02 4.05
CA GLN A 373 3.00 -14.00 3.11
C GLN A 373 2.93 -12.59 3.75
N HIS A 374 2.52 -12.49 5.02
CA HIS A 374 2.39 -11.20 5.72
C HIS A 374 3.71 -10.55 6.14
N ARG A 375 4.83 -11.27 6.15
CA ARG A 375 6.16 -10.64 6.34
C ARG A 375 6.52 -9.65 5.23
N GLU A 376 5.83 -9.68 4.09
CA GLU A 376 6.03 -8.79 2.94
C GLU A 376 4.87 -7.81 2.68
N GLY A 377 3.83 -7.75 3.53
CA GLY A 377 2.56 -7.07 3.19
C GLY A 377 2.08 -5.91 4.09
N ASP A 378 2.73 -5.62 5.23
CA ASP A 378 2.09 -4.86 6.32
C ASP A 378 2.37 -3.34 6.35
N LEU A 379 2.40 -2.69 5.17
CA LEU A 379 2.89 -1.32 5.00
C LEU A 379 1.85 -0.27 4.64
N ALA A 380 0.83 -0.65 3.85
CA ALA A 380 -0.32 0.21 3.63
C ALA A 380 -1.13 0.40 4.93
N THR A 381 -1.21 -0.64 5.77
CA THR A 381 -1.93 -0.69 7.05
C THR A 381 -1.35 0.28 8.09
N THR A 382 -0.03 0.25 8.32
CA THR A 382 0.61 1.10 9.35
C THR A 382 0.62 2.59 9.00
N THR A 383 0.67 2.91 7.71
CA THR A 383 0.68 4.28 7.19
C THR A 383 -0.73 4.89 7.17
N SER A 384 -1.72 4.11 6.72
CA SER A 384 -3.14 4.46 6.80
C SER A 384 -3.61 4.64 8.25
N ALA A 385 -3.09 3.83 9.18
CA ALA A 385 -3.39 3.94 10.62
C ALA A 385 -2.89 5.27 11.21
N ARG A 386 -1.64 5.67 10.97
CA ARG A 386 -1.11 6.98 11.43
C ARG A 386 -1.96 8.14 10.93
N CYS A 387 -2.23 8.13 9.63
CA CYS A 387 -3.00 9.19 8.97
C CYS A 387 -4.43 9.25 9.53
N ARG A 388 -5.06 8.09 9.72
CA ARG A 388 -6.38 7.97 10.36
C ARG A 388 -6.39 8.47 11.79
N ASP A 389 -5.42 8.09 12.61
CA ASP A 389 -5.34 8.52 14.01
C ASP A 389 -5.25 10.04 14.10
N SER A 390 -4.39 10.68 13.30
CA SER A 390 -4.32 12.15 13.25
C SER A 390 -5.61 12.79 12.76
N LEU A 391 -6.32 12.21 11.78
CA LEU A 391 -7.63 12.73 11.37
C LEU A 391 -8.68 12.62 12.49
N ILE A 392 -8.67 11.53 13.27
CA ILE A 392 -9.57 11.33 14.42
C ILE A 392 -9.27 12.35 15.52
N GLN A 393 -7.98 12.58 15.83
CA GLN A 393 -7.59 13.56 16.84
C GLN A 393 -7.91 14.99 16.39
N ALA A 394 -7.70 15.31 15.10
CA ALA A 394 -8.12 16.59 14.55
C ALA A 394 -9.65 16.79 14.64
N ALA A 395 -10.44 15.77 14.30
CA ALA A 395 -11.89 15.82 14.41
C ALA A 395 -12.36 16.01 15.86
N ALA A 396 -11.69 15.37 16.82
CA ALA A 396 -11.97 15.55 18.25
C ALA A 396 -11.69 16.99 18.68
N ALA A 397 -10.53 17.56 18.33
CA ALA A 397 -10.18 18.94 18.64
C ALA A 397 -11.17 19.95 18.05
N LEU A 398 -11.65 19.74 16.82
CA LEU A 398 -12.69 20.61 16.23
C LEU A 398 -14.03 20.51 16.96
N ARG A 399 -14.41 19.32 17.44
CA ARG A 399 -15.62 19.14 18.25
C ARG A 399 -15.49 19.79 19.62
N ASP A 400 -14.31 19.70 20.24
CA ASP A 400 -14.03 20.35 21.53
C ASP A 400 -14.07 21.88 21.41
N ALA A 401 -13.52 22.43 20.32
CA ALA A 401 -13.62 23.86 20.00
C ALA A 401 -15.09 24.31 19.79
N SER A 402 -15.87 23.53 19.02
CA SER A 402 -17.29 23.79 18.79
C SER A 402 -18.10 23.76 20.09
N ALA A 403 -17.89 22.74 20.94
CA ALA A 403 -18.53 22.63 22.24
C ALA A 403 -18.16 23.81 23.17
N THR A 404 -16.89 24.21 23.19
CA THR A 404 -16.41 25.37 23.96
C THR A 404 -17.13 26.65 23.53
N ILE A 405 -17.38 26.86 22.23
CA ILE A 405 -18.15 28.02 21.75
C ILE A 405 -19.59 27.99 22.24
N LEU A 406 -20.26 26.83 22.12
CA LEU A 406 -21.67 26.65 22.50
C LEU A 406 -21.90 26.77 24.02
N ASP A 407 -20.93 26.35 24.82
CA ASP A 407 -20.96 26.47 26.28
C ASP A 407 -20.61 27.89 26.78
N GLY A 408 -20.32 28.83 25.87
CA GLY A 408 -19.96 30.21 26.20
C GLY A 408 -18.52 30.36 26.72
N GLY A 409 -17.62 29.44 26.36
CA GLY A 409 -16.20 29.51 26.64
C GLY A 409 -15.50 30.65 25.87
N GLY A 410 -14.35 31.09 26.42
CA GLY A 410 -13.57 32.18 25.85
C GLY A 410 -12.76 31.79 24.61
N ASP A 411 -12.48 32.78 23.76
CA ASP A 411 -11.80 32.58 22.46
C ASP A 411 -10.37 32.04 22.60
N GLU A 412 -9.72 32.21 23.75
CA GLU A 412 -8.41 31.60 24.05
C GLU A 412 -8.46 30.06 24.05
N LEU A 413 -9.53 29.47 24.59
CA LEU A 413 -9.71 28.02 24.65
C LEU A 413 -10.02 27.48 23.25
N VAL A 414 -10.89 28.19 22.50
CA VAL A 414 -11.20 27.86 21.11
C VAL A 414 -9.93 27.89 20.25
N ALA A 415 -9.11 28.94 20.38
CA ALA A 415 -7.85 29.06 19.66
C ALA A 415 -6.85 27.94 20.00
N LEU A 416 -6.81 27.49 21.26
CA LEU A 416 -5.99 26.35 21.67
C LEU A 416 -6.41 25.06 20.96
N ASP A 417 -7.70 24.74 20.96
CA ASP A 417 -8.23 23.54 20.32
C ASP A 417 -8.04 23.57 18.79
N LEU A 418 -8.21 24.73 18.16
CA LEU A 418 -7.89 24.92 16.74
C LEU A 418 -6.42 24.65 16.43
N ARG A 419 -5.49 25.13 17.28
CA ARG A 419 -4.05 24.83 17.12
C ARG A 419 -3.77 23.33 17.22
N LEU A 420 -4.41 22.63 18.17
CA LEU A 420 -4.28 21.17 18.28
C LEU A 420 -4.78 20.45 17.01
N GLY A 421 -5.94 20.87 16.48
CA GLY A 421 -6.47 20.33 15.24
C GLY A 421 -5.54 20.58 14.04
N LEU A 422 -5.05 21.81 13.89
CA LEU A 422 -4.10 22.19 12.84
C LEU A 422 -2.79 21.41 12.91
N ASP A 423 -2.27 21.15 14.12
CA ASP A 423 -1.06 20.36 14.32
C ASP A 423 -1.25 18.91 13.85
N GLU A 424 -2.39 18.30 14.16
CA GLU A 424 -2.72 16.95 13.68
C GLU A 424 -2.88 16.88 12.16
N LEU A 425 -3.53 17.87 11.54
CA LEU A 425 -3.59 17.97 10.06
C LEU A 425 -2.19 18.20 9.45
N GLY A 426 -1.33 18.93 10.15
CA GLY A 426 0.08 19.12 9.82
C GLY A 426 0.88 17.81 9.80
N LYS A 427 0.61 16.92 10.76
CA LYS A 427 1.22 15.57 10.79
C LYS A 427 0.78 14.71 9.60
N VAL A 428 -0.48 14.81 9.17
CA VAL A 428 -0.99 14.06 8.00
C VAL A 428 -0.28 14.48 6.72
N THR A 429 -0.30 15.78 6.42
CA THR A 429 0.27 16.36 5.18
C THR A 429 1.79 16.28 5.13
N GLY A 430 2.43 16.12 6.30
CA GLY A 430 3.87 16.11 6.43
C GLY A 430 4.48 17.48 6.71
N ALA A 431 3.66 18.50 6.98
CA ALA A 431 4.15 19.81 7.40
C ALA A 431 4.78 19.80 8.79
N ILE A 432 4.39 18.84 9.64
CA ILE A 432 4.93 18.64 11.00
C ILE A 432 5.32 17.17 11.12
N VAL A 433 6.59 16.85 10.84
CA VAL A 433 7.10 15.47 10.91
C VAL A 433 8.49 15.48 11.52
N THR A 434 8.78 14.45 12.31
CA THR A 434 10.13 14.23 12.84
C THR A 434 11.00 13.48 11.84
N ASP A 435 12.30 13.73 11.89
CA ASP A 435 13.27 13.07 11.02
C ASP A 435 13.18 11.54 11.10
N ASP A 436 12.94 10.97 12.29
CA ASP A 436 12.81 9.53 12.51
C ASP A 436 11.61 8.92 11.76
N VAL A 437 10.49 9.65 11.66
CA VAL A 437 9.30 9.19 10.94
C VAL A 437 9.57 9.18 9.44
N LEU A 438 10.19 10.24 8.91
CA LEU A 438 10.60 10.30 7.51
C LEU A 438 11.58 9.18 7.18
N ASP A 439 12.61 8.98 8.01
CA ASP A 439 13.58 7.90 7.87
C ASP A 439 12.88 6.53 7.81
N ARG A 440 11.90 6.27 8.68
CA ARG A 440 11.17 5.01 8.72
C ARG A 440 10.27 4.78 7.51
N ILE A 441 9.65 5.83 6.97
CA ILE A 441 8.80 5.77 5.77
C ILE A 441 9.67 5.48 4.54
N PHE A 442 10.70 6.29 4.28
CA PHE A 442 11.47 6.23 3.04
C PHE A 442 12.47 5.06 2.99
N ARG A 443 12.97 4.57 4.13
CA ARG A 443 13.83 3.36 4.17
C ARG A 443 13.19 2.11 3.55
N ARG A 444 11.87 2.09 3.43
CA ARG A 444 11.08 0.96 2.95
C ARG A 444 10.77 1.02 1.45
N PHE A 445 11.08 2.13 0.79
CA PHE A 445 10.96 2.28 -0.65
C PHE A 445 12.11 1.55 -1.35
N CYS A 446 11.86 1.02 -2.54
CA CYS A 446 12.93 0.56 -3.42
C CYS A 446 13.97 1.66 -3.68
N ILE A 447 15.20 1.25 -3.93
CA ILE A 447 16.25 2.13 -4.43
C ILE A 447 15.92 2.48 -5.90
N GLY A 448 16.02 3.77 -6.27
CA GLY A 448 15.83 4.22 -7.66
C GLY A 448 14.43 4.70 -8.04
N LYS A 449 13.50 4.87 -7.08
CA LYS A 449 12.12 5.30 -7.34
C LYS A 449 11.95 6.55 -8.17
#